data_AF-A0A7C4TMR2-F1
#
_entry.id   AF-A0A7C4TMR2-F1
#
_cell.length_a   1.000
_cell.length_b   1.000
_cell.length_c   1.000
_cell.angle_alpha   90.00
_cell.angle_beta   90.00
_cell.angle_gamma   90.00
#
_symmetry.space_group_name_H-M   'P 1'
#
loop_
_entity.id
_entity.type
_entity.pdbx_description
1 polymer ?
#
loop_
_entity_poly.entity_id
_entity_poly.type
_entity_poly.pdbx_seq_one_letter_code
_entity_poly.pdbx_strand_id
1 'polypeptide(L)'
;MEDLEPLMEEILRKIRFRDTISAILISSAFVIFGLLMLVILDVIAVSGLMKGTISISLLIISWALMVSGIYLLTSFPAPRLPSKLVADSSGVMALFERRYPGKIYVTRETFKRLPPAVGLRMNIEVLEIDPEEAKKFEKYGEELSHAILAAKNLKGKIVSSERKKLEGIEVIRAEDVKI
;
A
#
# COMPACT_ATOMS: atom_id res chain seq x y z
N MET A 1 16.13 -14.36 -13.24
CA MET A 1 15.03 -13.58 -12.62
C MET A 1 15.64 -12.45 -11.78
N GLU A 2 16.39 -11.53 -12.40
CA GLU A 2 17.18 -10.50 -11.67
C GLU A 2 16.75 -9.05 -11.93
N ASP A 3 15.76 -8.78 -12.79
CA ASP A 3 15.39 -7.39 -13.16
C ASP A 3 14.01 -6.91 -12.66
N LEU A 4 13.33 -7.64 -11.79
CA LEU A 4 11.99 -7.26 -11.30
C LEU A 4 12.02 -6.19 -10.19
N GLU A 5 13.04 -6.22 -9.33
CA GLU A 5 13.20 -5.25 -8.25
C GLU A 5 13.50 -3.82 -8.73
N PRO A 6 14.48 -3.58 -9.63
CA PRO A 6 14.75 -2.23 -10.13
C PRO A 6 13.55 -1.66 -10.91
N LEU A 7 12.84 -2.51 -11.67
CA LEU A 7 11.62 -2.10 -12.38
C LEU A 7 10.51 -1.70 -11.40
N MET A 8 10.34 -2.46 -10.31
CA MET A 8 9.31 -2.19 -9.31
C MET A 8 9.59 -0.88 -8.55
N GLU A 9 10.86 -0.61 -8.23
CA GLU A 9 11.26 0.63 -7.59
C GLU A 9 11.06 1.85 -8.50
N GLU A 10 11.34 1.71 -9.81
CA GLU A 10 11.07 2.74 -10.79
C GLU A 10 9.56 3.02 -10.94
N ILE A 11 8.75 1.97 -10.97
CA ILE A 11 7.28 2.07 -10.99
C ILE A 11 6.77 2.78 -9.73
N LEU A 12 7.27 2.40 -8.55
CA LEU A 12 6.94 3.03 -7.28
C LEU A 12 7.28 4.52 -7.26
N ARG A 13 8.45 4.90 -7.80
CA ARG A 13 8.89 6.29 -7.90
C ARG A 13 7.97 7.09 -8.82
N LYS A 14 7.58 6.54 -9.98
CA LYS A 14 6.63 7.16 -10.91
C LYS A 14 5.25 7.35 -10.26
N ILE A 15 4.77 6.38 -9.48
CA ILE A 15 3.50 6.48 -8.74
C ILE A 15 3.55 7.60 -7.69
N ARG A 16 4.60 7.63 -6.86
CA ARG A 16 4.75 8.69 -5.83
C ARG A 16 4.85 10.07 -6.47
N PHE A 17 5.57 10.18 -7.57
CA PHE A 17 5.69 11.43 -8.31
C PHE A 17 4.33 11.90 -8.85
N ARG A 18 3.57 10.99 -9.47
CA ARG A 18 2.19 11.27 -9.91
C ARG A 18 1.31 11.71 -8.75
N ASP A 19 1.29 10.97 -7.64
CA ASP A 19 0.45 11.30 -6.48
C ASP A 19 0.81 12.66 -5.89
N THR A 20 2.10 12.99 -5.88
CA THR A 20 2.59 14.31 -5.45
C THR A 20 2.11 15.40 -6.40
N ILE A 21 2.21 15.21 -7.71
CA ILE A 21 1.71 16.18 -8.70
C ILE A 21 0.20 16.36 -8.58
N SER A 22 -0.56 15.27 -8.49
CA SER A 22 -2.01 15.32 -8.30
C SER A 22 -2.38 16.07 -7.02
N ALA A 23 -1.68 15.80 -5.91
CA ALA A 23 -1.89 16.51 -4.65
C ALA A 23 -1.60 18.01 -4.78
N ILE A 24 -0.51 18.39 -5.46
CA ILE A 24 -0.16 19.79 -5.73
C ILE A 24 -1.23 20.47 -6.57
N LEU A 25 -1.71 19.84 -7.65
CA LEU A 25 -2.75 20.39 -8.52
C LEU A 25 -4.05 20.61 -7.76
N ILE A 26 -4.49 19.62 -6.98
CA ILE A 26 -5.71 19.71 -6.17
C ILE A 26 -5.55 20.80 -5.09
N SER A 27 -4.43 20.82 -4.37
CA SER A 27 -4.15 21.83 -3.35
C SER A 27 -4.12 23.24 -3.93
N SER A 28 -3.48 23.43 -5.09
CA SER A 28 -3.45 24.71 -5.80
C SER A 28 -4.86 25.16 -6.22
N ALA A 29 -5.71 24.22 -6.66
CA ALA A 29 -7.09 24.52 -7.00
C ALA A 29 -7.89 25.03 -5.80
N PHE A 30 -7.68 24.45 -4.60
CA PHE A 30 -8.29 24.91 -3.36
C PHE A 30 -7.80 26.30 -2.93
N VAL A 31 -6.51 26.59 -3.07
CA VAL A 31 -5.96 27.93 -2.77
C VAL A 31 -6.58 28.99 -3.69
N ILE A 32 -6.67 28.69 -4.98
CA ILE A 32 -7.30 29.57 -5.98
C ILE A 32 -8.78 29.77 -5.68
N PHE A 33 -9.47 28.71 -5.22
CA PHE A 33 -10.87 28.82 -4.80
C PHE A 33 -11.03 29.68 -3.53
N GLY A 34 -10.10 29.58 -2.58
CA GLY A 34 -10.05 30.49 -1.42
C GLY A 34 -9.86 31.95 -1.83
N LEU A 35 -8.95 32.22 -2.78
CA LEU A 35 -8.75 33.55 -3.37
C LEU A 35 -10.02 34.07 -4.06
N LEU A 36 -10.69 33.22 -4.83
CA LEU A 36 -11.98 33.53 -5.45
C LEU A 36 -13.01 33.96 -4.39
N MET A 37 -13.11 33.24 -3.28
CA MET A 37 -14.04 33.59 -2.19
C MET A 37 -13.72 34.95 -1.57
N LEU A 38 -12.43 35.28 -1.37
CA LEU A 38 -12.02 36.60 -0.86
C LEU A 38 -12.39 37.74 -1.82
N VAL A 39 -12.28 37.50 -3.12
CA VAL A 39 -12.71 38.45 -4.17
C VAL A 39 -14.24 38.61 -4.15
N ILE A 40 -15.00 37.51 -4.03
CA ILE A 40 -16.47 37.55 -3.99
C ILE A 40 -16.99 38.26 -2.74
N LEU A 41 -16.41 38.00 -1.58
CA LEU A 41 -16.79 38.57 -0.29
C LEU A 41 -16.33 40.04 -0.10
N ASP A 42 -15.75 40.66 -1.12
CA ASP A 42 -15.24 42.04 -1.08
C ASP A 42 -14.18 42.28 0.02
N VAL A 43 -13.48 41.22 0.45
CA VAL A 43 -12.32 41.34 1.33
C VAL A 43 -11.16 41.99 0.57
N ILE A 44 -11.09 41.77 -0.74
CA ILE A 44 -10.14 42.43 -1.65
C ILE A 44 -10.93 43.44 -2.49
N ALA A 45 -10.61 44.73 -2.35
CA ALA A 45 -11.28 45.80 -3.06
C ALA A 45 -10.90 45.78 -4.56
N VAL A 46 -11.80 45.26 -5.38
CA VAL A 46 -11.66 45.20 -6.84
C VAL A 46 -12.85 45.92 -7.48
N SER A 47 -12.61 46.66 -8.56
CA SER A 47 -13.71 47.32 -9.29
C SER A 47 -14.75 46.31 -9.78
N GLY A 48 -16.04 46.66 -9.72
CA GLY A 48 -17.15 45.73 -10.00
C GLY A 48 -17.08 45.05 -11.37
N LEU A 49 -16.59 45.75 -12.40
CA LEU A 49 -16.37 45.19 -13.74
C LEU A 49 -15.21 44.17 -13.77
N MET A 50 -14.09 44.45 -13.10
CA MET A 50 -12.96 43.51 -13.04
C MET A 50 -13.25 42.30 -12.14
N LYS A 51 -14.09 42.48 -11.11
CA LYS A 51 -14.48 41.40 -10.19
C LYS A 51 -15.12 40.23 -10.93
N GLY A 52 -15.99 40.50 -11.90
CA GLY A 52 -16.61 39.47 -12.74
C GLY A 52 -15.57 38.69 -13.57
N THR A 53 -14.71 39.40 -14.30
CA THR A 53 -13.68 38.78 -15.15
C THR A 53 -12.67 37.96 -14.35
N ILE A 54 -12.22 38.49 -13.21
CA ILE A 54 -11.27 37.80 -12.32
C ILE A 54 -11.92 36.55 -11.72
N SER A 55 -13.17 36.65 -11.28
CA SER A 55 -13.89 35.52 -10.69
C SER A 55 -14.06 34.38 -11.68
N ILE A 56 -14.49 34.69 -12.92
CA ILE A 56 -14.65 33.69 -13.98
C ILE A 56 -13.30 33.04 -14.31
N SER A 57 -12.23 33.83 -14.42
CA SER A 57 -10.90 33.33 -14.74
C SER A 57 -10.36 32.40 -13.66
N LEU A 58 -10.46 32.79 -12.38
CA LEU A 58 -10.05 31.96 -11.24
C LEU A 58 -10.85 30.65 -11.17
N LEU A 59 -12.15 30.71 -11.49
CA LEU A 59 -13.03 29.54 -11.48
C LEU A 59 -12.66 28.55 -12.59
N ILE A 60 -12.37 29.03 -13.80
CA ILE A 60 -11.89 28.19 -14.91
C ILE A 60 -10.54 27.53 -14.55
N ILE A 61 -9.60 28.28 -13.99
CA ILE A 61 -8.28 27.75 -13.61
C ILE A 61 -8.42 26.70 -12.50
N SER A 62 -9.20 26.98 -11.45
CA SER A 62 -9.45 26.04 -10.36
C SER A 62 -10.07 24.74 -10.89
N TRP A 63 -11.05 24.86 -11.79
CA TRP A 63 -11.67 23.71 -12.43
C TRP A 63 -10.69 22.88 -13.26
N ALA A 64 -9.87 23.53 -14.10
CA ALA A 64 -8.86 22.84 -14.91
C ALA A 64 -7.83 22.09 -14.06
N LEU A 65 -7.38 22.69 -12.95
CA LEU A 65 -6.45 22.06 -12.01
C LEU A 65 -7.09 20.85 -11.30
N MET A 66 -8.34 20.97 -10.85
CA MET A 66 -9.07 19.85 -10.24
C MET A 66 -9.26 18.69 -11.21
N VAL A 67 -9.75 18.97 -12.41
CA VAL A 67 -9.97 17.92 -13.43
C VAL A 67 -8.66 17.22 -13.77
N SER A 68 -7.58 17.97 -13.96
CA SER A 68 -6.26 17.40 -14.26
C SER A 68 -5.71 16.56 -13.11
N GLY A 69 -5.84 17.03 -11.86
CA GLY A 69 -5.40 16.30 -10.67
C GLY A 69 -6.15 14.98 -10.49
N ILE A 70 -7.48 15.00 -10.65
CA ILE A 70 -8.33 13.80 -10.56
C ILE A 70 -8.07 12.85 -11.74
N TYR A 71 -7.88 13.37 -12.95
CA TYR A 71 -7.59 12.56 -14.13
C TYR A 71 -6.30 11.77 -13.94
N LEU A 72 -5.24 12.39 -13.41
CA LEU A 72 -3.97 11.71 -13.13
C LEU A 72 -4.15 10.56 -12.13
N LEU A 73 -4.97 10.72 -11.09
CA LEU A 73 -5.24 9.68 -10.09
C LEU A 73 -6.06 8.51 -10.66
N THR A 74 -6.97 8.79 -11.59
CA THR A 74 -7.91 7.79 -12.11
C THR A 74 -7.38 7.04 -13.33
N SER A 75 -6.67 7.71 -14.24
CA SER A 75 -6.13 7.13 -15.48
C SER A 75 -4.93 6.20 -15.27
N PHE A 76 -4.17 6.42 -14.19
CA PHE A 76 -3.09 5.55 -13.77
C PHE A 76 -3.40 5.00 -12.37
N PRO A 77 -4.24 3.97 -12.20
CA PRO A 77 -4.38 3.34 -10.90
C PRO A 77 -3.01 2.77 -10.49
N ALA A 78 -2.57 3.04 -9.25
CA ALA A 78 -1.34 2.44 -8.76
C ALA A 78 -1.47 0.90 -8.88
N PRO A 79 -0.55 0.20 -9.57
CA PRO A 79 -0.52 -1.25 -9.52
C PRO A 79 -0.48 -1.68 -8.06
N ARG A 80 -1.34 -2.64 -7.69
CA ARG A 80 -1.31 -3.22 -6.36
C ARG A 80 0.08 -3.82 -6.19
N LEU A 81 0.87 -3.26 -5.27
CA LEU A 81 2.16 -3.84 -4.92
C LEU A 81 1.96 -5.33 -4.64
N PRO A 82 2.85 -6.22 -5.13
CA PRO A 82 2.75 -7.63 -4.80
C PRO A 82 2.68 -7.74 -3.28
N SER A 83 1.59 -8.33 -2.79
CA SER A 83 1.36 -8.44 -1.37
C SER A 83 2.52 -9.24 -0.80
N LYS A 84 3.32 -8.67 0.09
CA LYS A 84 4.32 -9.46 0.82
C LYS A 84 3.54 -10.44 1.69
N LEU A 85 3.63 -11.73 1.36
CA LEU A 85 2.94 -12.79 2.06
C LEU A 85 3.86 -13.34 3.13
N VAL A 86 3.49 -13.13 4.38
CA VAL A 86 4.09 -13.84 5.52
C VAL A 86 3.23 -15.07 5.77
N ALA A 87 3.80 -16.26 5.85
CA ALA A 87 3.01 -17.47 6.05
C ALA A 87 3.45 -18.22 7.32
N ASP A 88 2.49 -18.80 8.04
CA ASP A 88 2.78 -19.82 9.04
C ASP A 88 2.99 -21.19 8.35
N SER A 89 3.40 -22.21 9.10
CA SER A 89 3.67 -23.54 8.55
C SER A 89 2.48 -24.11 7.79
N SER A 90 1.25 -23.90 8.29
CA SER A 90 0.02 -24.33 7.62
C SER A 90 -0.22 -23.58 6.30
N GLY A 91 0.04 -22.26 6.27
CA GLY A 91 -0.09 -21.41 5.11
C GLY A 91 0.94 -21.72 4.04
N VAL A 92 2.19 -22.00 4.43
CA VAL A 92 3.26 -22.40 3.49
C VAL A 92 2.89 -23.73 2.81
N MET A 93 2.42 -24.72 3.58
CA MET A 93 2.00 -26.00 3.01
C MET A 93 0.83 -25.85 2.02
N ALA A 94 -0.16 -25.03 2.36
CA ALA A 94 -1.28 -24.76 1.45
C ALA A 94 -0.84 -24.00 0.19
N LEU A 95 0.12 -23.07 0.28
CA LEU A 95 0.70 -22.38 -0.87
C LEU A 95 1.56 -23.31 -1.73
N PHE A 96 2.23 -24.27 -1.12
CA PHE A 96 3.01 -25.31 -1.80
C PHE A 96 2.12 -26.21 -2.66
N GLU A 97 1.01 -26.69 -2.11
CA GLU A 97 0.03 -27.52 -2.83
C GLU A 97 -0.56 -26.78 -4.04
N ARG A 98 -0.81 -25.47 -3.90
CA ARG A 98 -1.31 -24.61 -4.98
C ARG A 98 -0.22 -24.18 -5.99
N ARG A 99 1.04 -24.58 -5.78
CA ARG A 99 2.18 -24.17 -6.62
C ARG A 99 2.30 -22.65 -6.77
N TYR A 100 2.17 -21.91 -5.67
CA TYR A 100 2.34 -20.46 -5.69
C TYR A 100 3.74 -20.08 -6.21
N PRO A 101 3.85 -19.27 -7.28
CA PRO A 101 5.13 -18.95 -7.92
C PRO A 101 5.87 -17.78 -7.24
N GLY A 102 5.19 -17.05 -6.35
CA GLY A 102 5.74 -15.85 -5.72
C GLY A 102 6.64 -16.13 -4.51
N LYS A 103 7.31 -15.08 -4.05
CA LYS A 103 8.15 -15.10 -2.85
C LYS A 103 7.29 -15.15 -1.59
N ILE A 104 7.62 -16.03 -0.66
CA ILE A 104 6.95 -16.18 0.64
C ILE A 104 7.95 -15.85 1.73
N TYR A 105 7.51 -15.03 2.69
CA TYR A 105 8.31 -14.68 3.85
C TYR A 105 7.89 -15.57 5.01
N VAL A 106 8.87 -16.16 5.70
CA VAL A 106 8.63 -17.00 6.88
C VAL A 106 9.55 -16.57 8.00
N THR A 107 9.13 -16.83 9.23
CA THR A 107 10.00 -16.58 10.39
C THR A 107 10.94 -17.76 10.59
N ARG A 108 12.04 -17.55 11.31
CA ARG A 108 12.97 -18.63 11.67
C ARG A 108 12.27 -19.80 12.38
N GLU A 109 11.29 -19.51 13.24
CA GLU A 109 10.55 -20.53 13.96
C GLU A 109 9.55 -21.29 13.08
N THR A 110 8.93 -20.61 12.13
CA THR A 110 8.13 -21.26 11.10
C THR A 110 8.99 -22.16 10.23
N PHE A 111 10.17 -21.67 9.80
CA PHE A 111 11.05 -22.42 8.90
C PHE A 111 11.53 -23.75 9.50
N LYS A 112 11.84 -23.79 10.80
CA LYS A 112 12.23 -25.02 11.50
C LYS A 112 11.14 -26.11 11.49
N ARG A 113 9.87 -25.71 11.39
CA ARG A 113 8.70 -26.62 11.40
C ARG A 113 8.35 -27.13 10.00
N LEU A 114 8.96 -26.58 8.95
CA LEU A 114 8.68 -26.98 7.57
C LEU A 114 9.46 -28.23 7.14
N PRO A 115 8.86 -29.11 6.32
CA PRO A 115 9.60 -30.18 5.68
C PRO A 115 10.71 -29.61 4.78
N PRO A 116 11.94 -30.19 4.78
CA PRO A 116 13.06 -29.70 3.96
C PRO A 116 12.73 -29.63 2.45
N ALA A 117 11.89 -30.53 1.96
CA ALA A 117 11.44 -30.55 0.58
C ALA A 117 10.67 -29.29 0.17
N VAL A 118 9.96 -28.65 1.10
CA VAL A 118 9.21 -27.41 0.87
C VAL A 118 10.16 -26.22 0.83
N GLY A 119 11.13 -26.18 1.76
CA GLY A 119 12.18 -25.17 1.80
C GLY A 119 13.02 -25.07 0.52
N LEU A 120 13.26 -26.22 -0.15
CA LEU A 120 14.04 -26.27 -1.39
C LEU A 120 13.24 -25.98 -2.66
N ARG A 121 11.93 -26.23 -2.64
CA ARG A 121 11.06 -26.11 -3.84
C ARG A 121 10.30 -24.81 -3.91
N MET A 122 10.16 -24.10 -2.80
CA MET A 122 9.49 -22.81 -2.73
C MET A 122 10.48 -21.66 -2.66
N ASN A 123 10.08 -20.51 -3.19
CA ASN A 123 10.85 -19.27 -3.04
C ASN A 123 10.60 -18.65 -1.66
N ILE A 124 11.27 -19.19 -0.64
CA ILE A 124 11.11 -18.79 0.76
C ILE A 124 12.26 -17.87 1.19
N GLU A 125 11.91 -16.76 1.84
CA GLU A 125 12.86 -15.90 2.55
C GLU A 125 12.62 -15.98 4.05
N VAL A 126 13.68 -16.30 4.79
CA VAL A 126 13.63 -16.40 6.25
C VAL A 126 13.93 -15.04 6.85
N LEU A 127 13.01 -14.55 7.67
CA LEU A 127 13.16 -13.32 8.44
C LEU A 127 13.64 -13.64 9.85
N GLU A 128 14.64 -12.89 10.30
CA GLU A 128 15.01 -12.80 11.70
C GLU A 128 14.17 -11.72 12.38
N ILE A 129 13.57 -12.07 13.49
CA ILE A 129 12.66 -11.20 14.25
C ILE A 129 13.12 -11.20 15.69
N ASP A 130 13.07 -10.04 16.32
CA ASP A 130 13.37 -9.92 17.74
C ASP A 130 12.30 -10.64 18.59
N PRO A 131 12.68 -11.69 19.33
CA PRO A 131 11.74 -12.44 20.17
C PRO A 131 11.13 -11.59 21.29
N GLU A 132 11.80 -10.52 21.75
CA GLU A 132 11.24 -9.65 22.79
C GLU A 132 10.06 -8.83 22.28
N GLU A 133 10.09 -8.40 21.03
CA GLU A 133 8.96 -7.72 20.40
C GLU A 133 7.82 -8.69 20.07
N ALA A 134 8.14 -9.94 19.72
CA ALA A 134 7.15 -10.97 19.41
C ALA A 134 6.31 -11.35 20.65
N LYS A 135 6.87 -11.25 21.86
CA LYS A 135 6.14 -11.49 23.13
C LYS A 135 4.89 -10.63 23.31
N LYS A 136 4.85 -9.43 22.69
CA LYS A 136 3.65 -8.57 22.71
C LYS A 136 2.42 -9.25 22.07
N PHE A 137 2.64 -10.27 21.24
CA PHE A 137 1.62 -11.01 20.51
C PHE A 137 1.41 -12.44 21.01
N GLU A 138 2.07 -12.84 22.09
CA GLU A 138 2.12 -14.22 22.62
C GLU A 138 0.74 -14.85 22.85
N LYS A 139 -0.29 -14.01 23.08
CA LYS A 139 -1.71 -14.39 23.14
C LYS A 139 -2.24 -15.18 21.93
N TYR A 140 -1.53 -15.17 20.80
CA TYR A 140 -1.91 -15.87 19.57
C TYR A 140 -1.12 -17.17 19.31
N GLY A 141 -0.22 -17.55 20.21
CA GLY A 141 0.67 -18.70 20.07
C GLY A 141 2.01 -18.31 19.44
N GLU A 142 3.07 -19.02 19.82
CA GLU A 142 4.47 -18.66 19.52
C GLU A 142 4.72 -18.43 18.01
N GLU A 143 4.29 -19.35 17.15
CA GLU A 143 4.51 -19.25 15.70
C GLU A 143 3.73 -18.10 15.06
N LEU A 144 2.45 -17.95 15.43
CA LEU A 144 1.61 -16.86 14.92
C LEU A 144 2.13 -15.50 15.39
N SER A 145 2.66 -15.41 16.61
CA SER A 145 3.22 -14.18 17.19
C SER A 145 4.39 -13.65 16.38
N HIS A 146 5.31 -14.53 16.00
CA HIS A 146 6.44 -14.17 15.14
C HIS A 146 5.94 -13.78 13.73
N ALA A 147 5.00 -14.52 13.15
CA ALA A 147 4.43 -14.21 11.84
C ALA A 147 3.69 -12.85 11.83
N ILE A 148 2.98 -12.51 12.90
CA ILE A 148 2.33 -11.21 13.11
C ILE A 148 3.34 -10.08 13.08
N LEU A 149 4.43 -10.22 13.83
CA LEU A 149 5.46 -9.19 13.88
C LEU A 149 6.17 -9.04 12.52
N ALA A 150 6.46 -10.15 11.83
CA ALA A 150 7.01 -10.10 10.47
C ALA A 150 6.07 -9.39 9.50
N ALA A 151 4.77 -9.70 9.55
CA ALA A 151 3.77 -9.08 8.69
C ALA A 151 3.62 -7.59 8.98
N LYS A 152 3.71 -7.18 10.25
CA LYS A 152 3.70 -5.78 10.67
C LYS A 152 4.91 -5.02 10.11
N ASN A 153 6.11 -5.59 10.22
CA ASN A 153 7.35 -4.98 9.75
C ASN A 153 7.38 -4.85 8.22
N LEU A 154 6.87 -5.86 7.51
CA LEU A 154 6.83 -5.87 6.05
C LEU A 154 5.62 -5.16 5.45
N LYS A 155 4.65 -4.71 6.26
CA LYS A 155 3.32 -4.25 5.82
C LYS A 155 2.65 -5.27 4.89
N GLY A 156 2.79 -6.54 5.26
CA GLY A 156 2.34 -7.70 4.50
C GLY A 156 1.01 -8.29 4.99
N LYS A 157 0.55 -9.34 4.31
CA LYS A 157 -0.60 -10.15 4.74
C LYS A 157 -0.10 -11.47 5.33
N ILE A 158 -0.85 -12.01 6.28
CA ILE A 158 -0.55 -13.33 6.85
C ILE A 158 -1.34 -14.38 6.10
N VAL A 159 -0.69 -15.44 5.63
CA VAL A 159 -1.36 -16.63 5.11
C VAL A 159 -1.39 -17.68 6.20
N SER A 160 -2.60 -18.04 6.64
CA SER A 160 -2.83 -19.05 7.66
C SER A 160 -4.15 -19.78 7.39
N SER A 161 -4.25 -21.00 7.90
CA SER A 161 -5.50 -21.76 7.92
C SER A 161 -6.52 -21.16 8.90
N GLU A 162 -6.06 -20.50 9.98
CA GLU A 162 -6.91 -19.85 10.96
C GLU A 162 -7.37 -18.47 10.49
N ARG A 163 -8.68 -18.29 10.26
CA ARG A 163 -9.25 -16.95 10.01
C ARG A 163 -9.37 -16.20 11.33
N LYS A 164 -8.40 -15.34 11.64
CA LYS A 164 -8.47 -14.38 12.74
C LYS A 164 -8.21 -12.98 12.21
N LYS A 165 -9.05 -12.00 12.57
CA LYS A 165 -8.71 -10.57 12.39
C LYS A 165 -7.73 -10.20 13.49
N LEU A 166 -6.48 -9.98 13.12
CA LEU A 166 -5.41 -9.57 14.03
C LEU A 166 -5.17 -8.08 13.87
N GLU A 167 -4.78 -7.39 14.95
CA GLU A 167 -4.65 -5.93 15.11
C GLU A 167 -4.13 -5.16 13.88
N GLY A 168 -5.00 -4.86 12.92
CA GLY A 168 -4.66 -4.16 11.67
C GLY A 168 -3.93 -4.99 10.61
N ILE A 169 -3.76 -6.30 10.81
CA ILE A 169 -3.10 -7.21 9.86
C ILE A 169 -4.13 -8.17 9.26
N GLU A 170 -4.17 -8.21 7.93
CA GLU A 170 -5.09 -9.07 7.19
C GLU A 170 -4.56 -10.51 7.15
N VAL A 171 -5.30 -11.42 7.77
CA VAL A 171 -5.07 -12.87 7.64
C VAL A 171 -5.95 -13.40 6.53
N ILE A 172 -5.32 -13.96 5.51
CA ILE A 172 -5.98 -14.53 4.34
C ILE A 172 -5.76 -16.03 4.29
N ARG A 173 -6.70 -16.76 3.69
CA ARG A 173 -6.48 -18.17 3.37
C ARG A 173 -5.63 -18.28 2.12
N ALA A 174 -4.94 -19.41 1.97
CA ALA A 174 -4.18 -19.69 0.76
C ALA A 174 -5.06 -19.57 -0.49
N GLU A 175 -6.32 -20.00 -0.43
CA GLU A 175 -7.35 -19.89 -1.50
C GLU A 175 -7.57 -18.46 -2.00
N ASP A 176 -7.53 -17.48 -1.09
CA ASP A 176 -7.79 -16.06 -1.34
C ASP A 176 -6.58 -15.37 -1.99
N VAL A 177 -5.43 -16.04 -2.06
CA VAL A 177 -4.24 -15.57 -2.78
C VAL A 177 -4.49 -15.74 -4.28
N LYS A 178 -4.52 -14.61 -5.01
CA LYS A 178 -4.54 -14.60 -6.47
C LYS A 178 -3.18 -15.06 -6.99
N ILE A 179 -3.19 -16.17 -7.73
CA ILE A 179 -2.06 -16.79 -8.41
C ILE A 179 -1.96 -16.21 -9.81
#